data_AF-A0A9E3ASE6-F1
#
_entry.id   AF-A0A9E3ASE6-F1
#
_cell.length_a   1.000
_cell.length_b   1.000
_cell.length_c   1.000
_cell.angle_alpha   90.00
_cell.angle_beta   90.00
_cell.angle_gamma   90.00
#
_symmetry.space_group_name_H-M   'P 1'
#
loop_
_entity.id
_entity.type
_entity.pdbx_description
1 polymer ?
#
loop_
_entity_poly.entity_id
_entity_poly.type
_entity_poly.pdbx_seq_one_letter_code
_entity_poly.pdbx_strand_id
1 'polypeptide(L)'
;MSEADKQPALPPSPAFRPGTLRDRERVAIVRGQDGGRYTDIYHAVLRVPWWAFFLGLAAAFAAVNAVFALLYLVDRGGIEHARPGNFWDAFVFSAQTMGSINYSVMVPKSAYVNLLVIFEAFAGYVVLALFTGMIFARFSRPFARVVFSRSAVVTTFDGTLMLMFRAANQRGNSILDATVTVSLASNYTTREGDRLRRFQELKLVRSSNPLFALSWTMMHPIDETSPLYNLGMAEMIERDMQIVVMLSGMDETISDRIF
;
A
#
# COMPACT_ATOMS: atom_id res chain seq x y z
N MET A 1 33.24 54.01 -23.54
CA MET A 1 32.56 53.10 -24.49
C MET A 1 33.56 52.02 -24.83
N SER A 2 33.66 50.89 -24.10
CA SER A 2 32.65 49.84 -23.87
C SER A 2 32.20 49.19 -25.17
N GLU A 3 32.79 48.04 -25.50
CA GLU A 3 32.00 46.84 -25.81
C GLU A 3 32.83 45.61 -25.41
N ALA A 4 32.49 45.11 -24.23
CA ALA A 4 33.10 43.97 -23.57
C ALA A 4 32.62 42.65 -24.18
N ASP A 5 33.54 41.70 -24.23
CA ASP A 5 33.36 40.33 -23.74
C ASP A 5 32.01 39.65 -24.09
N LYS A 6 31.89 39.13 -25.32
CA LYS A 6 30.90 38.11 -25.65
C LYS A 6 31.49 36.73 -25.40
N GLN A 7 31.27 36.20 -24.20
CA GLN A 7 31.43 34.78 -23.91
C GLN A 7 30.54 33.95 -24.87
N PRO A 8 31.05 32.83 -25.42
CA PRO A 8 30.26 31.97 -26.26
C PRO A 8 29.12 31.32 -25.46
N ALA A 9 27.92 31.32 -26.04
CA ALA A 9 26.74 30.75 -25.43
C ALA A 9 26.97 29.27 -25.09
N LEU A 10 26.69 28.90 -23.83
CA LEU A 10 26.70 27.51 -23.39
C LEU A 10 25.77 26.67 -24.26
N PRO A 11 26.17 25.45 -24.67
CA PRO A 11 25.29 24.55 -25.40
C PRO A 11 24.02 24.29 -24.57
N PRO A 12 22.86 24.10 -25.22
CA PRO A 12 21.63 23.78 -24.50
C PRO A 12 21.85 22.52 -23.67
N SER A 13 21.58 22.62 -22.36
CA SER A 13 21.66 21.48 -21.45
C SER A 13 20.92 20.29 -22.05
N PRO A 14 21.50 19.08 -22.05
CA PRO A 14 20.80 17.89 -22.50
C PRO A 14 19.49 17.81 -21.73
N ALA A 15 18.38 17.69 -22.46
CA ALA A 15 17.05 17.61 -21.86
C ALA A 15 17.07 16.50 -20.81
N PHE A 16 16.95 16.90 -19.53
CA PHE A 16 16.76 15.99 -18.42
C PHE A 16 15.53 15.15 -18.78
N ARG A 17 15.74 13.90 -19.17
CA ARG A 17 14.67 12.92 -19.29
C ARG A 17 14.47 12.43 -17.87
N PRO A 18 13.43 12.89 -17.13
CA PRO A 18 13.14 12.27 -15.85
C PRO A 18 12.95 10.78 -16.13
N GLY A 19 13.79 9.95 -15.53
CA GLY A 19 13.47 8.54 -15.36
C GLY A 19 12.07 8.53 -14.76
N THR A 20 11.11 8.01 -15.50
CA THR A 20 9.70 7.94 -15.09
C THR A 20 9.57 6.89 -14.00
N LEU A 21 10.11 7.16 -12.82
CA LEU A 21 9.63 6.55 -11.60
C LEU A 21 8.36 7.30 -11.25
N ARG A 22 7.26 6.79 -11.80
CA ARG A 22 5.91 7.18 -11.41
C ARG A 22 5.84 7.03 -9.89
N ASP A 23 5.31 8.06 -9.22
CA ASP A 23 5.19 8.34 -7.78
C ASP A 23 4.68 7.19 -6.85
N ARG A 24 4.56 5.95 -7.37
CA ARG A 24 3.99 4.76 -6.71
C ARG A 24 4.66 3.43 -7.05
N GLU A 25 5.63 3.36 -7.97
CA GLU A 25 6.31 2.10 -8.27
C GLU A 25 7.50 1.87 -7.34
N ARG A 26 7.53 0.69 -6.71
CA ARG A 26 8.57 0.25 -5.79
C ARG A 26 9.96 0.45 -6.43
N VAL A 27 10.80 1.25 -5.79
CA VAL A 27 12.21 1.50 -6.17
C VAL A 27 13.06 0.21 -6.16
N ALA A 28 12.55 -0.88 -5.58
CA ALA A 28 13.22 -2.17 -5.51
C ALA A 28 12.54 -3.23 -6.41
N ILE A 29 13.30 -3.76 -7.37
CA ILE A 29 12.99 -5.02 -8.03
C ILE A 29 13.40 -6.14 -7.06
N VAL A 30 12.45 -6.63 -6.27
CA VAL A 30 12.66 -7.77 -5.38
C VAL A 30 12.61 -9.05 -6.22
N ARG A 31 13.76 -9.71 -6.44
CA ARG A 31 13.82 -11.06 -7.03
C ARG A 31 13.98 -12.09 -5.92
N GLY A 32 13.17 -13.16 -5.95
CA GLY A 32 13.26 -14.27 -4.99
C GLY A 32 12.38 -14.14 -3.73
N GLN A 33 11.33 -13.31 -3.75
CA GLN A 33 10.36 -13.29 -2.64
C GLN A 33 9.54 -14.59 -2.70
N ASP A 34 9.63 -15.43 -1.65
CA ASP A 34 8.81 -16.65 -1.52
C ASP A 34 7.33 -16.27 -1.55
N GLY A 35 6.70 -16.47 -2.70
CA GLY A 35 5.28 -16.22 -2.96
C GLY A 35 4.40 -17.30 -2.33
N GLY A 36 4.54 -17.50 -1.02
CA GLY A 36 3.66 -18.38 -0.26
C GLY A 36 2.20 -18.08 -0.59
N ARG A 37 1.49 -19.05 -1.16
CA ARG A 37 0.12 -18.88 -1.68
C ARG A 37 -0.86 -18.31 -0.65
N TYR A 38 -0.58 -18.46 0.65
CA TYR A 38 -1.40 -17.96 1.76
C TYR A 38 -1.06 -16.53 2.19
N THR A 39 0.22 -16.10 2.16
CA THR A 39 0.59 -14.71 2.44
C THR A 39 0.07 -13.78 1.34
N ASP A 40 -0.01 -14.27 0.11
CA ASP A 40 -0.50 -13.48 -1.03
C ASP A 40 -2.03 -13.28 -1.00
N ILE A 41 -2.82 -14.23 -0.51
CA ILE A 41 -4.29 -14.07 -0.38
C ILE A 41 -4.63 -12.95 0.60
N TYR A 42 -3.99 -12.92 1.77
CA TYR A 42 -4.21 -11.85 2.75
C TYR A 42 -3.84 -10.48 2.16
N HIS A 43 -2.71 -10.39 1.46
CA HIS A 43 -2.31 -9.16 0.79
C HIS A 43 -3.23 -8.74 -0.36
N ALA A 44 -3.72 -9.70 -1.16
CA ALA A 44 -4.65 -9.47 -2.25
C ALA A 44 -5.99 -8.93 -1.73
N VAL A 45 -6.57 -9.61 -0.72
CA VAL A 45 -7.84 -9.21 -0.09
C VAL A 45 -7.76 -7.79 0.48
N LEU A 46 -6.59 -7.32 0.90
CA LEU A 46 -6.43 -5.97 1.46
C LEU A 46 -6.15 -4.89 0.41
N ARG A 47 -5.78 -5.26 -0.82
CA ARG A 47 -5.42 -4.32 -1.89
C ARG A 47 -6.52 -4.11 -2.93
N VAL A 48 -7.44 -5.06 -3.08
CA VAL A 48 -8.56 -4.92 -4.03
C VAL A 48 -9.45 -3.72 -3.66
N PRO A 49 -10.09 -3.06 -4.63
CA PRO A 49 -11.07 -2.01 -4.34
C PRO A 49 -12.28 -2.57 -3.60
N TRP A 50 -13.00 -1.73 -2.85
CA TRP A 50 -14.12 -2.15 -2.00
C TRP A 50 -15.21 -2.93 -2.76
N TRP A 51 -15.56 -2.53 -3.97
CA TRP A 51 -16.55 -3.24 -4.79
C TRP A 51 -16.12 -4.68 -5.09
N ALA A 52 -14.84 -4.89 -5.45
CA ALA A 52 -14.31 -6.22 -5.77
C ALA A 52 -14.22 -7.08 -4.52
N PHE A 53 -13.91 -6.47 -3.37
CA PHE A 53 -13.94 -7.14 -2.08
C PHE A 53 -15.35 -7.66 -1.75
N PHE A 54 -16.38 -6.82 -1.81
CA PHE A 54 -17.76 -7.24 -1.54
C PHE A 54 -18.29 -8.26 -2.56
N LEU A 55 -17.94 -8.13 -3.84
CA LEU A 55 -18.25 -9.15 -4.85
C LEU A 55 -17.57 -10.48 -4.54
N GLY A 56 -16.30 -10.45 -4.08
CA GLY A 56 -15.59 -11.65 -3.64
C GLY A 56 -16.26 -12.33 -2.44
N LEU A 57 -16.72 -11.56 -1.45
CA LEU A 57 -17.49 -12.09 -0.33
C LEU A 57 -18.83 -12.70 -0.77
N ALA A 58 -19.55 -12.02 -1.65
CA ALA A 58 -20.82 -12.53 -2.20
C ALA A 58 -20.60 -13.82 -3.01
N ALA A 59 -19.53 -13.89 -3.81
CA ALA A 59 -19.16 -15.08 -4.56
C ALA A 59 -18.75 -16.24 -3.64
N ALA A 60 -17.98 -15.98 -2.58
CA ALA A 60 -17.62 -16.99 -1.59
C ALA A 60 -18.86 -17.51 -0.84
N PHE A 61 -19.77 -16.62 -0.43
CA PHE A 61 -21.05 -16.99 0.15
C PHE A 61 -21.85 -17.87 -0.80
N ALA A 62 -22.02 -17.45 -2.06
CA ALA A 62 -22.74 -18.24 -3.06
C ALA A 62 -22.06 -19.60 -3.32
N ALA A 63 -20.73 -19.67 -3.34
CA ALA A 63 -20.00 -20.93 -3.54
C ALA A 63 -20.23 -21.92 -2.38
N VAL A 64 -20.17 -21.45 -1.13
CA VAL A 64 -20.43 -22.29 0.04
C VAL A 64 -21.87 -22.81 0.02
N ASN A 65 -22.85 -21.94 -0.23
CA ASN A 65 -24.25 -22.35 -0.32
C ASN A 65 -24.51 -23.30 -1.51
N ALA A 66 -23.80 -23.12 -2.63
CA ALA A 66 -23.89 -24.06 -3.74
C ALA A 66 -23.36 -25.46 -3.36
N VAL A 67 -22.29 -25.55 -2.56
CA VAL A 67 -21.79 -26.84 -2.06
C VAL A 67 -22.83 -27.50 -1.14
N PHE A 68 -23.40 -26.76 -0.18
CA PHE A 68 -24.45 -27.31 0.69
C PHE A 68 -25.71 -27.70 -0.09
N ALA A 69 -26.13 -26.91 -1.08
CA ALA A 69 -27.22 -27.25 -1.98
C ALA A 69 -26.98 -28.61 -2.67
N LEU A 70 -25.76 -28.86 -3.17
CA LEU A 70 -25.42 -30.15 -3.78
C LEU A 70 -25.47 -31.30 -2.76
N LEU A 71 -25.06 -31.06 -1.51
CA LEU A 71 -25.17 -32.06 -0.43
C LEU A 71 -26.63 -32.35 -0.09
N TYR A 72 -27.50 -31.33 -0.03
CA TYR A 72 -28.93 -31.52 0.18
C TYR A 72 -29.60 -32.32 -0.95
N LEU A 73 -29.14 -32.15 -2.19
CA LEU A 73 -29.68 -32.90 -3.33
C LEU A 73 -29.37 -34.42 -3.30
N VAL A 74 -28.45 -34.87 -2.43
CA VAL A 74 -28.22 -36.30 -2.19
C VAL A 74 -29.48 -36.96 -1.60
N ASP A 75 -30.20 -36.25 -0.73
CA ASP A 75 -31.50 -36.67 -0.21
C ASP A 75 -32.63 -35.87 -0.86
N ARG A 76 -33.06 -36.32 -2.04
CA ARG A 76 -34.07 -35.63 -2.87
C ARG A 76 -35.44 -35.42 -2.20
N GLY A 77 -35.72 -36.12 -1.09
CA GLY A 77 -36.94 -35.96 -0.30
C GLY A 77 -36.70 -35.41 1.11
N GLY A 78 -35.47 -34.98 1.41
CA GLY A 78 -35.05 -34.55 2.74
C GLY A 78 -35.43 -33.11 3.10
N ILE A 79 -35.83 -32.29 2.12
CA ILE A 79 -36.35 -30.93 2.34
C ILE A 79 -37.85 -30.92 2.00
N GLU A 80 -38.67 -30.55 2.98
CA GLU A 80 -40.12 -30.42 2.80
C GLU A 80 -40.47 -29.14 2.04
N HIS A 81 -41.52 -29.20 1.22
CA HIS A 81 -41.97 -28.12 0.31
C HIS A 81 -40.96 -27.65 -0.76
N ALA A 82 -39.80 -28.31 -0.88
CA ALA A 82 -38.90 -28.11 -2.02
C ALA A 82 -39.29 -29.02 -3.20
N ARG A 83 -39.10 -28.55 -4.44
CA ARG A 83 -39.29 -29.40 -5.63
C ARG A 83 -38.22 -30.50 -5.63
N PRO A 84 -38.59 -31.79 -5.73
CA PRO A 84 -37.62 -32.88 -5.66
C PRO A 84 -36.50 -32.73 -6.69
N GLY A 85 -35.25 -32.75 -6.24
CA GLY A 85 -34.07 -32.62 -7.10
C GLY A 85 -33.82 -31.23 -7.70
N ASN A 86 -34.54 -30.19 -7.27
CA ASN A 86 -34.33 -28.82 -7.76
C ASN A 86 -33.18 -28.12 -7.02
N PHE A 87 -32.10 -27.79 -7.75
CA PHE A 87 -30.93 -27.12 -7.19
C PHE A 87 -31.25 -25.73 -6.62
N TRP A 88 -32.13 -24.96 -7.27
CA TRP A 88 -32.44 -23.60 -6.83
C TRP A 88 -33.16 -23.61 -5.47
N ASP A 89 -34.10 -24.54 -5.27
CA ASP A 89 -34.79 -24.68 -3.99
C ASP A 89 -33.82 -25.11 -2.87
N ALA A 90 -32.92 -26.05 -3.15
CA ALA A 90 -31.87 -26.47 -2.21
C ALA A 90 -30.87 -25.34 -1.90
N PHE A 91 -30.52 -24.53 -2.91
CA PHE A 91 -29.65 -23.36 -2.75
C PHE A 91 -30.30 -22.26 -1.92
N VAL A 92 -31.58 -21.98 -2.17
CA VAL A 92 -32.36 -21.01 -1.39
C VAL A 92 -32.54 -21.51 0.04
N PHE A 93 -32.79 -22.80 0.26
CA PHE A 93 -32.83 -23.41 1.59
C PHE A 93 -31.50 -23.26 2.34
N SER A 94 -30.39 -23.59 1.67
CA SER A 94 -29.02 -23.41 2.17
C SER A 94 -28.76 -21.95 2.56
N ALA A 95 -29.05 -21.01 1.68
CA ALA A 95 -28.89 -19.58 1.94
C ALA A 95 -29.72 -19.07 3.13
N GLN A 96 -30.94 -19.59 3.30
CA GLN A 96 -31.80 -19.26 4.45
C GLN A 96 -31.25 -19.84 5.76
N THR A 97 -30.74 -21.07 5.72
CA THR A 97 -30.13 -21.75 6.87
C THR A 97 -28.85 -21.04 7.30
N MET A 98 -27.90 -20.85 6.37
CA MET A 98 -26.62 -20.21 6.64
C MET A 98 -26.77 -18.74 7.05
N GLY A 99 -27.70 -18.01 6.42
CA GLY A 99 -28.00 -16.62 6.73
C GLY A 99 -28.92 -16.41 7.93
N SER A 100 -29.33 -17.49 8.61
CA SER A 100 -30.26 -17.50 9.75
C SER A 100 -31.58 -16.74 9.52
N ILE A 101 -32.06 -16.69 8.28
CA ILE A 101 -33.26 -15.95 7.89
C ILE A 101 -34.55 -16.74 8.20
N ASN A 102 -34.51 -18.06 7.99
CA ASN A 102 -35.57 -19.05 8.22
C ASN A 102 -37.03 -18.57 7.95
N TYR A 103 -37.42 -18.54 6.67
CA TYR A 103 -38.78 -18.14 6.25
C TYR A 103 -39.88 -19.18 6.54
N SER A 104 -39.57 -20.30 7.21
CA SER A 104 -40.52 -21.36 7.60
C SER A 104 -41.28 -22.08 6.47
N VAL A 105 -40.92 -21.85 5.20
CA VAL A 105 -41.55 -22.53 4.04
C VAL A 105 -40.89 -23.88 3.76
N MET A 106 -39.56 -23.93 3.74
CA MET A 106 -38.78 -25.14 3.53
C MET A 106 -38.18 -25.60 4.85
N VAL A 107 -38.42 -26.86 5.23
CA VAL A 107 -37.97 -27.41 6.51
C VAL A 107 -37.25 -28.74 6.32
N PRO A 108 -36.23 -29.05 7.15
CA PRO A 108 -35.51 -30.32 7.06
C PRO A 108 -36.38 -31.47 7.58
N LYS A 109 -36.61 -32.49 6.75
CA LYS A 109 -37.47 -33.63 7.05
C LYS A 109 -36.70 -34.86 7.53
N SER A 110 -35.50 -35.11 7.01
CA SER A 110 -34.72 -36.31 7.32
C SER A 110 -33.62 -36.05 8.36
N ALA A 111 -33.17 -37.10 9.04
CA ALA A 111 -32.04 -37.00 9.98
C ALA A 111 -30.75 -36.52 9.28
N TYR A 112 -30.55 -36.91 8.02
CA TYR A 112 -29.42 -36.48 7.20
C TYR A 112 -29.43 -34.98 6.94
N VAL A 113 -30.56 -34.43 6.47
CA VAL A 113 -30.69 -32.98 6.22
C VAL A 113 -30.61 -32.18 7.52
N ASN A 114 -31.19 -32.68 8.62
CA ASN A 114 -31.04 -32.04 9.94
C ASN A 114 -29.57 -31.97 10.39
N LEU A 115 -28.78 -33.02 10.17
CA LEU A 115 -27.34 -33.00 10.47
C LEU A 115 -26.60 -31.96 9.61
N LEU A 116 -26.90 -31.89 8.31
CA LEU A 116 -26.33 -30.89 7.41
C LEU A 116 -26.66 -29.47 7.84
N VAL A 117 -27.91 -29.20 8.26
CA VAL A 117 -28.34 -27.90 8.78
C VAL A 117 -27.51 -27.48 9.99
N ILE A 118 -27.19 -28.41 10.90
CA ILE A 118 -26.34 -28.12 12.07
C ILE A 118 -24.93 -27.71 11.63
N PHE A 119 -24.32 -28.47 10.71
CA PHE A 119 -23.00 -28.14 10.18
C PHE A 119 -22.99 -26.82 9.39
N GLU A 120 -24.04 -26.57 8.61
CA GLU A 120 -24.20 -25.35 7.83
C GLU A 120 -24.35 -24.12 8.73
N ALA A 121 -25.15 -24.22 9.80
CA ALA A 121 -25.28 -23.15 10.78
C ALA A 121 -23.93 -22.82 11.45
N PHE A 122 -23.17 -23.84 11.84
CA PHE A 122 -21.82 -23.64 12.38
C PHE A 122 -20.88 -22.97 11.36
N ALA A 123 -20.88 -23.44 10.12
CA ALA A 123 -20.10 -22.83 9.04
C ALA A 123 -20.50 -21.36 8.80
N GLY A 124 -21.80 -21.05 8.89
CA GLY A 124 -22.33 -19.69 8.82
C GLY A 124 -21.70 -18.76 9.85
N TYR A 125 -21.60 -19.18 11.11
CA TYR A 125 -20.95 -18.40 12.16
C TYR A 125 -19.46 -18.18 11.89
N VAL A 126 -18.75 -19.20 11.41
CA VAL A 126 -17.32 -19.07 11.04
C VAL A 126 -17.15 -18.07 9.90
N VAL A 127 -17.99 -18.14 8.86
CA VAL A 127 -17.94 -17.21 7.73
C VAL A 127 -18.25 -15.78 8.17
N LEU A 128 -19.26 -15.58 9.02
CA LEU A 128 -19.60 -14.26 9.56
C LEU A 128 -18.44 -13.65 10.37
N ALA A 129 -17.79 -14.46 11.22
CA ALA A 129 -16.63 -14.03 11.99
C ALA A 129 -15.46 -13.63 11.08
N LEU A 130 -15.15 -14.44 10.07
CA LEU A 130 -14.11 -14.14 9.08
C LEU A 130 -14.42 -12.88 8.26
N PHE A 131 -15.67 -12.70 7.84
CA PHE A 131 -16.11 -11.52 7.08
C PHE A 131 -15.92 -10.24 7.90
N THR A 132 -16.35 -10.27 9.15
CA THR A 132 -16.21 -9.15 10.09
C THR A 132 -14.73 -8.84 10.33
N GLY A 133 -13.91 -9.87 10.58
CA GLY A 133 -12.47 -9.72 10.79
C GLY A 133 -11.74 -9.14 9.57
N MET A 134 -12.09 -9.57 8.36
CA MET A 134 -11.51 -9.04 7.13
C MET A 134 -11.91 -7.58 6.87
N ILE A 135 -13.17 -7.23 7.13
CA ILE A 135 -13.64 -5.84 7.01
C ILE A 135 -12.90 -4.94 7.99
N PHE A 136 -12.79 -5.36 9.26
CA PHE A 136 -12.03 -4.63 10.27
C PHE A 136 -10.56 -4.48 9.87
N ALA A 137 -9.90 -5.56 9.43
CA ALA A 137 -8.51 -5.51 8.96
C ALA A 137 -8.31 -4.55 7.77
N ARG A 138 -9.30 -4.41 6.88
CA ARG A 138 -9.26 -3.42 5.78
C ARG A 138 -9.44 -1.99 6.27
N PHE A 139 -10.33 -1.76 7.24
CA PHE A 139 -10.55 -0.42 7.80
C PHE A 139 -9.39 0.06 8.67
N SER A 140 -8.76 -0.84 9.42
CA SER A 140 -7.66 -0.53 10.34
C SER A 140 -6.33 -0.26 9.64
N ARG A 141 -6.26 -0.32 8.31
CA ARG A 141 -5.03 0.03 7.58
C ARG A 141 -4.83 1.54 7.57
N PRO A 142 -3.77 2.05 8.19
CA PRO A 142 -3.44 3.46 8.10
C PRO A 142 -2.99 3.79 6.68
N PHE A 143 -3.59 4.83 6.09
CA PHE A 143 -3.14 5.40 4.83
C PHE A 143 -2.50 6.75 5.12
N ALA A 144 -1.18 6.79 5.20
CA ALA A 144 -0.46 8.06 5.16
C ALA A 144 -0.67 8.70 3.80
N ARG A 145 -1.32 9.86 3.77
CA ARG A 145 -1.35 10.71 2.57
C ARG A 145 -0.42 11.88 2.77
N VAL A 146 0.86 11.58 2.81
CA VAL A 146 1.90 12.59 2.69
C VAL A 146 2.21 12.77 1.22
N VAL A 147 2.27 14.02 0.78
CA VAL A 147 2.69 14.36 -0.59
C VAL A 147 3.96 15.16 -0.56
N PHE A 148 4.94 14.69 -1.33
CA PHE A 148 6.21 15.37 -1.52
C PHE A 148 6.13 16.37 -2.69
N SER A 149 6.98 17.40 -2.64
CA SER A 149 7.14 18.30 -3.77
C SER A 149 7.72 17.57 -4.97
N ARG A 150 7.22 17.89 -6.17
CA ARG A 150 7.68 17.28 -7.43
C ARG A 150 9.14 17.55 -7.76
N SER A 151 9.71 18.61 -7.17
CA SER A 151 11.09 19.02 -7.39
C SER A 151 11.74 19.33 -6.04
N ALA A 152 13.03 19.02 -5.95
CA ALA A 152 13.94 19.62 -4.99
C ALA A 152 14.65 20.82 -5.64
N VAL A 153 15.02 21.79 -4.83
CA VAL A 153 15.73 23.00 -5.28
C VAL A 153 17.03 23.14 -4.51
N VAL A 154 18.07 23.63 -5.19
CA VAL A 154 19.33 24.03 -4.56
C VAL A 154 19.38 25.54 -4.60
N THR A 155 19.42 26.18 -3.44
CA THR A 155 19.43 27.65 -3.32
C THR A 155 20.22 28.07 -2.10
N THR A 156 20.74 29.29 -2.12
CA THR A 156 21.30 29.90 -0.92
C THR A 156 20.16 30.28 0.02
N PHE A 157 20.27 29.87 1.28
CA PHE A 157 19.36 30.25 2.36
C PHE A 157 20.19 30.47 3.63
N ASP A 158 19.98 31.63 4.25
CA ASP A 158 20.76 32.08 5.41
C ASP A 158 22.29 31.97 5.20
N GLY A 159 22.75 32.43 4.02
CA GLY A 159 24.16 32.44 3.65
C GLY A 159 24.77 31.08 3.28
N THR A 160 24.04 29.97 3.43
CA THR A 160 24.53 28.62 3.13
C THR A 160 23.82 28.04 1.90
N LEU A 161 24.54 27.30 1.06
CA LEU A 161 23.93 26.57 -0.05
C LEU A 161 23.12 25.39 0.51
N MET A 162 21.83 25.32 0.20
CA MET A 162 20.90 24.35 0.78
C MET A 162 20.19 23.56 -0.32
N LEU A 163 20.10 22.25 -0.16
CA LEU A 163 19.14 21.41 -0.85
C LEU A 163 17.82 21.43 -0.07
N MET A 164 16.73 21.81 -0.75
CA MET A 164 15.41 21.92 -0.14
C MET A 164 14.34 21.20 -0.94
N PHE A 165 13.42 20.58 -0.22
CA PHE A 165 12.17 20.04 -0.75
C PHE A 165 11.14 20.03 0.38
N ARG A 166 9.86 19.86 0.06
CA ARG A 166 8.80 19.91 1.08
C ARG A 166 7.89 18.71 1.01
N ALA A 167 7.35 18.34 2.16
CA ALA A 167 6.23 17.42 2.28
C ALA A 167 5.02 18.16 2.86
N ALA A 168 3.83 17.74 2.44
CA ALA A 168 2.57 18.21 3.01
C ALA A 168 1.72 17.02 3.45
N ASN A 169 1.08 17.17 4.61
CA ASN A 169 0.04 16.25 5.05
C ASN A 169 -1.26 16.63 4.33
N GLN A 170 -1.82 15.69 3.56
CA GLN A 170 -3.10 15.92 2.85
C GLN A 170 -4.33 15.65 3.72
N ARG A 171 -4.16 15.12 4.93
CA ARG A 171 -5.25 14.89 5.88
C ARG A 171 -5.40 16.10 6.80
N GLY A 172 -6.59 16.24 7.37
CA GLY A 172 -6.87 17.19 8.46
C GLY A 172 -6.48 16.67 9.85
N ASN A 173 -5.84 15.49 9.95
CA ASN A 173 -5.28 14.96 11.19
C ASN A 173 -3.78 15.25 11.28
N SER A 174 -3.18 15.10 12.46
CA SER A 174 -1.74 15.33 12.64
C SER A 174 -0.95 14.02 12.60
N ILE A 175 0.29 14.10 12.12
CA ILE A 175 1.28 13.03 12.28
C ILE A 175 2.19 13.42 13.46
N LEU A 176 2.11 12.63 14.53
CA LEU A 176 2.90 12.82 15.75
C LEU A 176 4.29 12.19 15.58
N ASP A 177 5.29 12.82 16.21
CA ASP A 177 6.69 12.36 16.19
C ASP A 177 7.21 12.02 14.77
N ALA A 178 6.84 12.86 13.80
CA ALA A 178 7.23 12.68 12.42
C ALA A 178 8.75 12.79 12.29
N THR A 179 9.38 11.78 11.70
CA THR A 179 10.83 11.71 11.47
C THR A 179 11.08 11.51 9.99
N VAL A 180 12.00 12.29 9.43
CA VAL A 180 12.43 12.20 8.03
C VAL A 180 13.90 11.82 7.97
N THR A 181 14.18 10.78 7.18
CA THR A 181 15.53 10.39 6.80
C THR A 181 15.69 10.61 5.30
N VAL A 182 16.81 11.22 4.92
CA VAL A 182 17.13 11.50 3.52
C VAL A 182 18.45 10.82 3.20
N SER A 183 18.51 10.12 2.08
CA SER A 183 19.71 9.41 1.64
C SER A 183 19.99 9.69 0.17
N LEU A 184 21.25 9.94 -0.15
CA LEU A 184 21.77 9.98 -1.51
C LEU A 184 22.14 8.56 -1.93
N ALA A 185 21.42 8.02 -2.90
CA ALA A 185 21.74 6.78 -3.56
C ALA A 185 22.55 7.07 -4.82
N SER A 186 23.75 6.51 -4.94
CA SER A 186 24.63 6.72 -6.09
C SER A 186 25.38 5.45 -6.47
N ASN A 187 25.74 5.33 -7.75
CA ASN A 187 26.64 4.26 -8.19
C ASN A 187 28.07 4.58 -7.72
N TYR A 188 28.71 3.60 -7.11
CA TYR A 188 30.07 3.70 -6.59
C TYR A 188 30.87 2.48 -7.03
N THR A 189 32.10 2.69 -7.47
CA THR A 189 33.06 1.61 -7.73
C THR A 189 34.08 1.60 -6.61
N THR A 190 34.26 0.45 -5.97
CA THR A 190 35.26 0.29 -4.90
C THR A 190 36.68 0.31 -5.47
N ARG A 191 37.69 0.37 -4.58
CA ARG A 191 39.10 0.34 -5.00
C ARG A 191 39.47 -1.01 -5.61
N GLU A 192 38.73 -2.05 -5.23
CA GLU A 192 38.85 -3.43 -5.68
C GLU A 192 38.17 -3.66 -7.04
N GLY A 193 37.42 -2.68 -7.56
CA GLY A 193 36.75 -2.73 -8.87
C GLY A 193 35.28 -3.17 -8.81
N ASP A 194 34.73 -3.43 -7.62
CA ASP A 194 33.34 -3.83 -7.46
C ASP A 194 32.39 -2.64 -7.64
N ARG A 195 31.35 -2.82 -8.44
CA ARG A 195 30.29 -1.82 -8.64
C ARG A 195 29.16 -2.06 -7.67
N LEU A 196 28.86 -1.06 -6.84
CA LEU A 196 27.80 -1.11 -5.84
C LEU A 196 26.95 0.16 -5.84
N ARG A 197 25.72 0.05 -5.35
CA ARG A 197 24.86 1.19 -5.05
C ARG A 197 25.11 1.62 -3.61
N ARG A 198 25.68 2.80 -3.40
CA ARG A 198 25.97 3.35 -2.08
C ARG A 198 24.84 4.28 -1.64
N PHE A 199 24.39 4.13 -0.40
CA PHE A 199 23.45 5.04 0.27
C PHE A 199 24.21 5.84 1.31
N GLN A 200 24.16 7.17 1.22
CA GLN A 200 24.77 8.08 2.19
C GLN A 200 23.70 9.02 2.75
N GLU A 201 23.60 9.11 4.06
CA GLU A 201 22.62 9.98 4.70
C GLU A 201 22.94 11.46 4.45
N LEU A 202 21.92 12.24 4.09
CA LEU A 202 22.00 13.69 3.99
C LEU A 202 21.46 14.30 5.29
N LYS A 203 22.35 14.86 6.12
CA LYS A 203 21.98 15.45 7.40
C LYS A 203 21.05 16.65 7.22
N LEU A 204 19.85 16.57 7.77
CA LEU A 204 18.89 17.67 7.72
C LEU A 204 19.13 18.67 8.85
N VAL A 205 18.81 19.95 8.62
CA VAL A 205 18.74 20.98 9.68
C VAL A 205 17.78 20.53 10.79
N ARG A 206 16.67 19.90 10.38
CA ARG A 206 15.67 19.31 11.28
C ARG A 206 15.16 18.03 10.67
N SER A 207 15.47 16.90 11.29
CA SER A 207 15.03 15.56 10.88
C SER A 207 13.77 15.09 11.61
N SER A 208 13.31 15.79 12.66
CA SER A 208 12.10 15.44 13.40
C SER A 208 11.15 16.62 13.60
N ASN A 209 9.84 16.36 13.53
CA ASN A 209 8.78 17.29 13.78
C ASN A 209 7.74 16.64 14.73
N PRO A 210 7.61 17.10 15.98
CA PRO A 210 6.65 16.54 16.94
C PRO A 210 5.20 16.56 16.44
N LEU A 211 4.86 17.55 15.59
CA LEU A 211 3.50 17.73 15.06
C LEU A 211 3.56 18.14 13.60
N PHE A 212 3.41 17.17 12.70
CA PHE A 212 3.33 17.42 11.26
C PHE A 212 1.87 17.46 10.78
N ALA A 213 1.30 18.68 10.76
CA ALA A 213 -0.11 18.91 10.41
C ALA A 213 -0.34 19.52 9.02
N LEU A 214 0.55 20.40 8.55
CA LEU A 214 0.38 21.14 7.28
C LEU A 214 1.50 20.83 6.29
N SER A 215 2.52 21.68 6.25
CA SER A 215 3.68 21.56 5.38
C SER A 215 4.95 21.57 6.21
N TRP A 216 5.93 20.78 5.78
CA TRP A 216 7.26 20.73 6.36
C TRP A 216 8.29 20.79 5.25
N THR A 217 9.17 21.80 5.30
CA THR A 217 10.30 21.92 4.38
C THR A 217 11.51 21.24 5.00
N MET A 218 12.05 20.26 4.29
CA MET A 218 13.29 19.58 4.62
C MET A 218 14.44 20.35 3.96
N MET A 219 15.47 20.63 4.76
CA MET A 219 16.62 21.43 4.34
C MET A 219 17.90 20.67 4.71
N HIS A 220 18.76 20.46 3.73
CA HIS A 220 20.09 19.88 3.89
C HIS A 220 21.16 20.90 3.51
N PRO A 221 22.04 21.32 4.44
CA PRO A 221 23.16 22.18 4.11
C PRO A 221 24.17 21.43 3.25
N ILE A 222 24.56 22.05 2.13
CA ILE A 222 25.64 21.57 1.26
C ILE A 222 26.94 22.22 1.75
N ASP A 223 27.44 21.73 2.88
CA ASP A 223 28.73 22.09 3.46
C ASP A 223 29.82 21.08 3.09
N GLU A 224 31.05 21.26 3.57
CA GLU A 224 32.19 20.38 3.31
C GLU A 224 31.97 18.91 3.73
N THR A 225 31.02 18.65 4.62
CA THR A 225 30.67 17.30 5.08
C THR A 225 29.58 16.66 4.22
N SER A 226 28.92 17.44 3.38
CA SER A 226 27.86 16.97 2.48
C SER A 226 28.44 16.12 1.35
N PRO A 227 27.84 14.95 1.05
CA PRO A 227 28.14 14.19 -0.16
C PRO A 227 27.89 14.96 -1.46
N LEU A 228 27.15 16.08 -1.40
CA LEU A 228 26.85 16.94 -2.55
C LEU A 228 27.87 18.08 -2.72
N TYR A 229 28.82 18.22 -1.80
CA TYR A 229 29.82 19.30 -1.85
C TYR A 229 30.72 19.16 -3.07
N ASN A 230 30.93 20.26 -3.79
CA ASN A 230 31.74 20.34 -5.01
C ASN A 230 31.36 19.37 -6.14
N LEU A 231 30.16 18.79 -6.14
CA LEU A 231 29.69 17.96 -7.25
C LEU A 231 29.12 18.82 -8.38
N GLY A 232 29.60 18.57 -9.59
CA GLY A 232 29.02 19.14 -10.81
C GLY A 232 27.81 18.34 -11.29
N MET A 233 26.89 19.00 -12.01
CA MET A 233 25.71 18.33 -12.58
C MET A 233 26.05 17.13 -13.49
N ALA A 234 27.15 17.21 -14.26
CA ALA A 234 27.60 16.12 -15.12
C ALA A 234 27.96 14.85 -14.32
N GLU A 235 28.68 15.04 -13.21
CA GLU A 235 29.09 13.94 -12.32
C GLU A 235 27.90 13.32 -11.59
N MET A 236 26.91 14.14 -11.20
CA MET A 236 25.66 13.65 -10.60
C MET A 236 24.88 12.76 -11.58
N ILE A 237 24.85 13.12 -12.86
CA ILE A 237 24.20 12.34 -13.93
C ILE A 237 24.97 11.04 -14.18
N GLU A 238 26.30 11.11 -14.28
CA GLU A 238 27.14 9.93 -14.51
C GLU A 238 27.02 8.90 -13.39
N ARG A 239 26.94 9.37 -12.14
CA ARG A 239 26.77 8.53 -10.95
C ARG A 239 25.32 8.07 -10.72
N ASP A 240 24.39 8.45 -11.61
CA ASP A 240 22.95 8.18 -11.49
C ASP A 240 22.43 8.50 -10.09
N MET A 241 22.74 9.71 -9.60
CA MET A 241 22.39 10.12 -8.25
C MET A 241 20.89 10.27 -8.06
N GLN A 242 20.37 9.70 -6.97
CA GLN A 242 18.96 9.78 -6.60
C GLN A 242 18.82 10.15 -5.12
N ILE A 243 17.89 11.04 -4.81
CA ILE A 243 17.54 11.39 -3.44
C ILE A 243 16.38 10.49 -3.02
N VAL A 244 16.61 9.67 -2.00
CA VAL A 244 15.62 8.79 -1.39
C VAL A 244 15.18 9.42 -0.08
N VAL A 245 13.87 9.61 0.07
CA VAL A 245 13.27 10.22 1.26
C VAL A 245 12.36 9.20 1.91
N MET A 246 12.51 9.03 3.22
CA MET A 246 11.62 8.23 4.05
C MET A 246 11.06 9.11 5.15
N LEU A 247 9.73 9.19 5.26
CA LEU A 247 9.04 9.88 6.34
C LEU A 247 8.30 8.84 7.16
N SER A 248 8.51 8.81 8.47
CA SER A 248 7.74 7.96 9.38
C SER A 248 7.16 8.76 10.53
N GLY A 249 6.09 8.30 11.16
CA GLY A 249 5.47 8.96 12.30
C GLY A 249 4.27 8.17 12.81
N MET A 250 3.56 8.70 13.81
CA MET A 250 2.34 8.09 14.33
C MET A 250 1.11 8.87 13.84
N ASP A 251 0.16 8.18 13.22
CA ASP A 251 -1.13 8.82 12.86
C ASP A 251 -1.97 9.00 14.12
N GLU A 252 -2.36 10.24 14.43
CA GLU A 252 -3.12 10.59 15.64
C GLU A 252 -4.45 9.81 15.76
N THR A 253 -5.11 9.51 14.63
CA THR A 253 -6.44 8.89 14.62
C THR A 253 -6.38 7.39 14.85
N ILE A 254 -5.33 6.73 14.35
CA ILE A 254 -5.20 5.27 14.37
C ILE A 254 -4.21 4.83 15.47
N SER A 255 -3.39 5.74 16.00
CA SER A 255 -2.30 5.46 16.95
C SER A 255 -1.34 4.37 16.45
N ASP A 256 -1.17 4.31 15.13
CA ASP A 256 -0.30 3.35 14.46
C ASP A 256 0.78 4.07 13.67
N ARG A 257 1.90 3.37 13.45
CA ARG A 257 3.08 3.93 12.79
C ARG A 257 2.90 3.88 11.28
N ILE A 258 3.09 5.03 10.66
CA ILE A 258 3.07 5.21 9.22
C ILE A 258 4.48 5.41 8.65
N PHE A 259 4.64 5.06 7.37
CA PHE A 259 5.85 5.17 6.57
C PHE A 259 5.52 5.63 5.14
#